data_AF-A0A1H0E5P9-F1
#
_entry.id   AF-A0A1H0E5P9-F1
#
_cell.length_a   1.000
_cell.length_b   1.000
_cell.length_c   1.000
_cell.angle_alpha   90.00
_cell.angle_beta   90.00
_cell.angle_gamma   90.00
#
_symmetry.space_group_name_H-M   'P 1'
#
loop_
_entity.id
_entity.type
_entity.pdbx_description
1 polymer ?
#
loop_
_entity_poly.entity_id
_entity_poly.type
_entity_poly.pdbx_seq_one_letter_code
_entity_poly.pdbx_strand_id
1 'polypeptide(L)' 'MRETFHIEVLGPEPDEIQTRISVRVGSLETAQERALRLFARARVPQRSGEPAQAVRVIDGAGREVFYRTRFDEGD' A
#
# COMPACT_ATOMS: atom_id res chain seq x y z
N MET A 1 4.58 18.55 -12.06
CA MET A 1 3.13 18.29 -12.11
C MET A 1 2.78 17.32 -10.99
N ARG A 2 1.58 17.36 -10.39
CA ARG A 2 1.18 16.37 -9.38
C ARG A 2 0.23 15.35 -10.00
N GLU A 3 0.47 14.08 -9.70
CA GLU A 3 -0.31 12.94 -10.17
C GLU A 3 -1.09 12.31 -9.00
N THR A 4 -2.17 11.62 -9.33
CA THR A 4 -2.95 10.86 -8.35
C THR A 4 -2.48 9.41 -8.38
N PHE A 5 -2.24 8.85 -7.19
CA PHE A 5 -1.98 7.44 -6.98
C PHE A 5 -2.99 6.88 -5.97
N HIS A 6 -3.35 5.61 -6.13
CA HIS A 6 -4.08 4.85 -5.12
C HIS A 6 -3.11 3.93 -4.39
N ILE A 7 -3.15 3.96 -3.06
CA ILE A 7 -2.39 3.04 -2.22
C ILE A 7 -3.40 2.09 -1.62
N GLU A 8 -3.20 0.79 -1.82
CA GLU A 8 -4.05 -0.27 -1.31
C GLU A 8 -3.24 -1.17 -0.38
N VAL A 9 -3.72 -1.32 0.85
CA VAL A 9 -3.21 -2.27 1.83
C VAL A 9 -4.08 -3.51 1.76
N LEU A 10 -3.45 -4.65 1.53
CA LEU A 10 -4.10 -5.91 1.23
C LEU A 10 -4.12 -6.82 2.45
N GLY A 11 -5.26 -7.47 2.66
CA GLY A 11 -5.48 -8.46 3.72
C GLY A 11 -5.01 -9.86 3.35
N PRO A 12 -5.29 -10.85 4.21
CA PRO A 12 -4.99 -12.26 3.95
C PRO A 12 -5.84 -12.89 2.85
N GLU A 13 -7.08 -12.44 2.67
CA GLU A 13 -7.95 -12.99 1.64
C GLU A 13 -7.58 -12.43 0.25
N PRO A 14 -7.69 -13.24 -0.82
CA PRO A 14 -7.42 -12.77 -2.17
C PRO A 14 -8.32 -11.57 -2.51
N ASP A 15 -7.71 -10.54 -3.09
CA ASP A 15 -8.38 -9.27 -3.45
C ASP A 15 -8.99 -8.49 -2.26
N GLU A 16 -8.73 -8.89 -1.01
CA GLU A 16 -9.17 -8.14 0.17
C GLU A 16 -8.39 -6.85 0.31
N ILE A 17 -9.08 -5.73 0.20
CA ILE A 17 -8.51 -4.40 0.43
C ILE A 17 -8.94 -3.93 1.82
N GLN A 18 -8.03 -4.03 2.79
CA GLN A 18 -8.26 -3.54 4.16
C GLN A 18 -8.27 -2.02 4.24
N THR A 19 -7.48 -1.35 3.40
CA THR A 19 -7.44 0.11 3.34
C THR A 19 -7.09 0.55 1.94
N ARG A 20 -7.85 1.53 1.43
CA ARG A 20 -7.50 2.25 0.21
C ARG A 20 -7.46 3.75 0.48
N ILE A 21 -6.37 4.40 0.07
CA ILE A 21 -6.27 5.86 0.09
C ILE A 21 -5.85 6.38 -1.28
N SER A 22 -6.26 7.60 -1.59
CA SER A 22 -5.82 8.32 -2.78
C SER A 22 -4.88 9.45 -2.35
N VAL A 23 -3.72 9.56 -3.00
CA VAL A 23 -2.73 10.60 -2.72
C VAL A 23 -2.41 11.37 -3.98
N ARG A 24 -2.25 12.70 -3.86
CA ARG A 24 -1.83 13.58 -4.97
C ARG A 24 -0.45 14.13 -4.71
N VAL A 25 0.57 13.58 -5.36
CA VAL A 25 2.00 13.84 -5.08
C VAL A 25 2.78 14.13 -6.36
N GLY A 26 4.01 14.63 -6.22
CA GLY A 26 4.83 15.07 -7.35
C GLY A 26 5.65 13.96 -8.02
N SER A 27 5.71 12.76 -7.43
CA SER A 27 6.49 11.63 -7.94
C SER A 27 5.96 10.30 -7.40
N LEU A 28 6.31 9.21 -8.11
CA LEU A 28 6.04 7.83 -7.67
C LEU A 28 6.78 7.51 -6.36
N GLU A 29 8.04 7.93 -6.20
CA GLU A 29 8.81 7.70 -4.97
C GLU A 29 8.07 8.20 -3.71
N THR A 30 7.50 9.41 -3.75
CA THR A 30 6.72 9.93 -2.61
C THR A 30 5.45 9.10 -2.33
N ALA A 31 4.83 8.52 -3.37
CA ALA A 31 3.70 7.60 -3.19
C ALA A 31 4.16 6.27 -2.56
N GLN A 32 5.30 5.73 -2.99
CA GLN A 32 5.90 4.51 -2.42
C GLN A 32 6.29 4.71 -0.94
N GLU A 33 6.94 5.82 -0.59
CA GLU A 33 7.28 6.14 0.81
C GLU A 33 6.02 6.18 1.69
N ARG A 34 4.93 6.78 1.20
CA ARG A 34 3.65 6.78 1.91
C ARG A 34 3.05 5.38 2.05
N ALA A 35 3.13 4.58 0.99
CA ALA A 35 2.66 3.20 1.00
C ALA A 35 3.40 2.36 2.05
N LEU A 36 4.73 2.47 2.09
CA LEU A 36 5.57 1.78 3.08
C LEU A 36 5.24 2.19 4.52
N ARG A 37 5.07 3.49 4.78
CA ARG A 37 4.69 3.97 6.13
C ARG A 37 3.32 3.47 6.55
N LEU A 38 2.34 3.48 5.64
CA LEU A 38 1.00 2.96 5.89
C LEU A 38 1.05 1.46 6.19
N PHE A 39 1.80 0.71 5.38
CA PHE A 39 1.94 -0.72 5.51
C PHE A 39 2.65 -1.14 6.79
N ALA A 40 3.73 -0.46 7.17
CA ALA A 40 4.41 -0.68 8.44
C ALA A 40 3.45 -0.55 9.64
N ARG A 41 2.53 0.43 9.60
CA ARG A 41 1.52 0.60 10.64
C ARG A 41 0.41 -0.46 10.60
N ALA A 42 -0.03 -0.85 9.41
CA ALA A 42 -1.12 -1.80 9.22
C ALA A 42 -0.72 -3.26 9.52
N ARG A 43 0.58 -3.59 9.44
CA ARG A 43 1.11 -4.90 9.83
C ARG A 43 1.12 -5.15 11.34
N VAL A 44 1.01 -4.10 12.15
CA VAL A 44 0.94 -4.24 13.60
C VAL A 44 -0.45 -4.75 13.99
N PRO A 45 -0.57 -5.88 14.71
CA PRO A 45 -1.86 -6.41 15.13
C PRO A 45 -2.68 -5.37 15.89
N GLN A 46 -3.77 -4.91 15.29
CA GLN A 46 -4.81 -4.16 15.98
C GLN A 46 -5.77 -5.17 16.62
N ARG A 47 -6.41 -4.80 17.73
CA ARG A 47 -7.20 -5.69 18.62
C ARG A 47 -8.29 -6.56 17.96
N SER A 48 -8.60 -6.40 16.67
CA SER A 48 -9.71 -7.09 15.99
C SER A 48 -9.52 -7.40 14.50
N GLY A 49 -8.31 -7.29 13.93
CA GLY A 49 -8.11 -7.54 12.49
C GLY A 49 -6.89 -8.41 12.20
N GLU A 50 -6.97 -9.22 11.14
CA GLU A 50 -5.82 -9.94 10.61
C GLU A 50 -4.80 -8.97 10.03
N PRO A 51 -3.49 -9.21 10.25
CA PRO A 51 -2.45 -8.28 9.84
C PRO A 51 -2.41 -8.17 8.31
N ALA A 52 -2.15 -6.95 7.83
CA ALA A 52 -1.92 -6.69 6.42
C ALA A 52 -0.81 -7.58 5.85
N GLN A 53 -1.05 -8.15 4.67
CA GLN A 53 -0.10 -9.05 3.99
C GLN A 53 0.77 -8.32 2.97
N ALA A 54 0.22 -7.29 2.32
CA ALA A 54 0.91 -6.54 1.28
C ALA A 54 0.41 -5.11 1.15
N VAL A 55 1.13 -4.31 0.38
CA VAL A 55 0.73 -2.99 -0.07
C VAL A 55 1.07 -2.82 -1.55
N ARG A 56 0.18 -2.18 -2.31
CA ARG A 56 0.42 -1.81 -3.71
C ARG A 56 0.14 -0.33 -3.96
N VAL A 57 0.79 0.21 -4.98
CA VAL A 57 0.51 1.54 -5.53
C VAL A 57 0.00 1.39 -6.96
N ILE A 58 -1.12 2.03 -7.23
CA ILE A 58 -1.78 2.06 -8.53
C ILE A 58 -1.72 3.51 -9.06
N ASP A 59 -1.30 3.70 -10.31
CA ASP A 59 -1.27 5.01 -10.95
C ASP A 59 -2.67 5.51 -11.40
N GLY A 60 -2.73 6.72 -11.95
CA GLY A 60 -3.99 7.30 -12.44
C GLY A 60 -4.58 6.59 -13.66
N ALA A 61 -3.82 5.69 -14.31
CA ALA A 61 -4.28 4.85 -15.42
C ALA A 61 -4.74 3.46 -14.94
N GLY A 62 -4.71 3.19 -13.63
CA GLY A 62 -5.12 1.90 -13.06
C GLY A 62 -4.03 0.84 -13.11
N ARG A 63 -2.76 1.19 -13.38
CA ARG A 63 -1.65 0.23 -13.43
C ARG A 63 -1.01 0.11 -12.06
N GLU A 64 -0.74 -1.12 -11.63
CA GLU A 64 0.12 -1.37 -10.49
C GLU A 64 1.56 -0.97 -10.86
N VAL A 65 2.12 -0.04 -10.09
CA VAL A 65 3.46 0.54 -10.31
C VAL A 65 4.40 0.27 -9.15
N PHE A 66 3.90 -0.37 -8.09
CA PHE A 66 4.67 -0.81 -6.94
C PHE A 66 3.87 -1.88 -6.18
N TYR A 67 4.57 -2.88 -5.67
CA TYR A 67 4.02 -3.92 -4.82
C TYR A 67 5.06 -4.34 -3.77
N ARG A 68 4.63 -4.54 -2.53
CA ARG A 68 5.48 -5.08 -1.47
C ARG A 68 4.68 -5.94 -0.50
N THR A 69 5.22 -7.09 -0.15
CA THR A 69 4.68 -8.03 0.83
C THR A 69 5.33 -7.84 2.19
N ARG A 70 4.72 -8.42 3.22
CA ARG A 70 5.29 -8.45 4.58
C ARG A 70 6.57 -9.31 4.67
N PHE A 71 6.85 -10.14 3.67
CA PHE A 71 8.01 -11.03 3.63
C PHE A 71 9.24 -10.38 2.98
N ASP A 72 9.08 -9.24 2.30
CA ASP A 72 10.16 -8.49 1.65
C ASP A 72 10.97 -7.61 2.63
N GLU A 73 11.02 -7.96 3.91
CA GLU A 73 11.76 -7.27 4.96
C GLU A 73 12.82 -8.23 5.51
N GLY A 74 13.83 -8.54 4.69
CA GLY A 74 14.85 -9.52 5.05
C GLY A 74 16.05 -9.66 4.09
N ASP A 75 16.22 -8.74 3.13
CA ASP A 75 17.40 -8.69 2.24
C ASP A 75 18.20 -7.40 2.51
#